data_AF-A0A524D2S4-F1
#
_entry.id   AF-A0A524D2S4-F1
#
_cell.length_a   1.000
_cell.length_b   1.000
_cell.length_c   1.000
_cell.angle_alpha   90.00
_cell.angle_beta   90.00
_cell.angle_gamma   90.00
#
_symmetry.space_group_name_H-M   'P 1'
#
loop_
_entity.id
_entity.type
_entity.pdbx_description
1 polymer ?
#
loop_
_entity_poly.entity_id
_entity_poly.type
_entity_poly.pdbx_seq_one_letter_code
_entity_poly.pdbx_strand_id
1 'polypeptide(L)'
;MKRRVRATVFGVECWVSSKEDFILSKLVYGGWQDYRDALGCWMRFKEDLDIPYLKEKSKLLNIEKEFTLLESGIEDPDEFFERLA
;
A
#
# COMPACT_ATOMS: atom_id res chain seq x y z
N MET A 1 -10.56 -5.90 1.27
CA MET A 1 -10.04 -6.76 0.18
C MET A 1 -9.70 -8.15 0.73
N LYS A 2 -9.52 -9.17 -0.13
CA LYS A 2 -9.40 -10.59 0.28
C LYS A 2 -8.25 -11.34 -0.41
N ARG A 3 -7.30 -10.65 -1.07
CA ARG A 3 -6.16 -11.31 -1.73
C ARG A 3 -5.21 -11.81 -0.65
N ARG A 4 -5.29 -13.11 -0.35
CA ARG A 4 -4.43 -13.80 0.59
C ARG A 4 -3.35 -14.56 -0.15
N VAL A 5 -2.16 -14.61 0.43
CA VAL A 5 -1.04 -15.41 -0.07
C VAL A 5 -0.60 -16.39 1.01
N ARG A 6 -0.16 -17.58 0.61
CA ARG A 6 0.45 -18.54 1.52
C ARG A 6 1.83 -18.05 1.91
N ALA A 7 2.15 -18.07 3.20
CA ALA A 7 3.47 -17.75 3.71
C ALA A 7 3.82 -18.67 4.89
N THR A 8 5.11 -18.85 5.13
CA THR A 8 5.61 -19.49 6.36
C THR A 8 6.12 -18.39 7.29
N VAL A 9 5.51 -18.26 8.46
CA VAL A 9 5.90 -17.26 9.47
C VAL A 9 6.25 -18.02 10.75
N PHE A 10 7.47 -17.83 11.25
CA PHE A 10 8.00 -18.58 12.41
C PHE A 10 7.86 -20.10 12.29
N GLY A 11 8.03 -20.65 11.08
CA GLY A 11 7.91 -22.08 10.80
C GLY A 11 6.46 -22.60 10.68
N VAL A 12 5.46 -21.72 10.73
CA VAL A 12 4.05 -22.08 10.61
C VAL A 12 3.50 -21.59 9.27
N GLU A 13 2.88 -22.50 8.50
CA GLU A 13 2.16 -22.13 7.28
C GLU A 13 0.86 -21.39 7.62
N CYS A 14 0.71 -20.18 7.08
CA CYS A 14 -0.48 -19.37 7.29
C CYS A 14 -0.88 -18.59 6.02
N TRP A 15 -2.08 -18.02 6.05
CA TRP A 15 -2.55 -17.09 5.03
C TRP A 15 -2.31 -15.67 5.52
N VAL A 16 -1.56 -14.89 4.75
CA VAL A 16 -1.30 -13.47 5.03
C VAL A 16 -1.94 -12.59 3.96
N SER A 17 -2.18 -11.31 4.27
CA SER A 17 -2.56 -10.33 3.23
C SER A 17 -1.47 -10.24 2.15
N SER A 18 -1.87 -10.06 0.90
CA SER A 18 -0.90 -9.70 -0.14
C SER A 18 -0.30 -8.31 0.14
N LYS A 19 0.84 -8.03 -0.48
CA LYS A 19 1.53 -6.74 -0.34
C LYS A 19 0.66 -5.59 -0.86
N GLU A 20 -0.07 -5.84 -1.95
CA GLU A 20 -1.00 -4.89 -2.55
C GLU A 20 -2.17 -4.57 -1.61
N ASP A 21 -2.82 -5.61 -1.06
CA ASP A 21 -3.92 -5.43 -0.11
C ASP A 21 -3.43 -4.74 1.17
N PHE A 22 -2.18 -4.98 1.60
CA PHE A 22 -1.56 -4.25 2.70
C PHE A 22 -1.42 -2.77 2.38
N ILE A 23 -0.80 -2.41 1.25
CA ILE A 23 -0.64 -1.01 0.81
C ILE A 23 -1.99 -0.31 0.71
N LEU A 24 -2.97 -0.91 0.02
CA LEU A 24 -4.29 -0.31 -0.16
C LEU A 24 -5.00 -0.11 1.18
N SER A 25 -4.90 -1.07 2.10
CA SER A 25 -5.49 -0.92 3.43
C SER A 25 -4.90 0.27 4.20
N LYS A 26 -3.59 0.48 4.07
CA LYS A 26 -2.88 1.58 4.73
C LYS A 26 -3.28 2.94 4.17
N LEU A 27 -3.37 3.06 2.85
CA LEU A 27 -3.84 4.28 2.20
C LEU A 27 -5.30 4.60 2.53
N VAL A 28 -6.17 3.59 2.67
CA VAL A 28 -7.58 3.79 3.05
C VAL A 28 -7.72 4.36 4.47
N TYR A 29 -6.91 3.90 5.44
CA TYR A 29 -6.94 4.47 6.78
C TYR A 29 -6.27 5.85 6.84
N GLY A 30 -5.23 6.07 6.05
CA GLY A 30 -4.70 7.40 5.72
C GLY A 30 -3.99 8.12 6.86
N GLY A 31 -3.53 7.43 7.90
CA GLY A 31 -2.73 8.03 8.97
C GLY A 31 -1.27 8.28 8.58
N TRP A 32 -0.59 9.16 9.31
CA TRP A 32 0.84 9.48 9.09
C TRP A 32 1.73 8.23 9.12
N GLN A 33 1.52 7.37 10.11
CA GLN A 33 2.23 6.10 10.24
C GLN A 33 1.83 5.11 9.16
N ASP A 34 0.55 5.09 8.77
CA ASP A 34 0.07 4.18 7.73
C ASP A 34 0.67 4.52 6.36
N TYR A 35 0.82 5.82 6.04
CA TYR A 35 1.53 6.24 4.84
C TYR A 35 2.98 5.74 4.83
N ARG A 36 3.71 5.88 5.94
CA ARG A 36 5.09 5.37 6.05
C ARG A 36 5.17 3.86 5.86
N ASP A 37 4.23 3.11 6.42
CA ASP A 37 4.15 1.67 6.22
C ASP A 37 3.90 1.31 4.75
N ALA A 38 2.97 2.02 4.10
CA ALA A 38 2.66 1.84 2.68
C ALA A 38 3.87 2.15 1.80
N LEU A 39 4.55 3.27 2.05
CA LEU A 39 5.75 3.69 1.35
C LEU A 39 6.90 2.71 1.52
N GLY A 40 7.15 2.25 2.76
CA GLY A 40 8.18 1.24 3.02
C GLY A 40 7.93 -0.07 2.25
N CYS A 41 6.66 -0.51 2.19
CA CYS A 41 6.28 -1.67 1.39
C CYS A 41 6.47 -1.41 -0.11
N TRP A 42 6.04 -0.24 -0.60
CA TRP A 42 6.20 0.18 -1.99
C TRP A 42 7.66 0.20 -2.42
N MET A 43 8.53 0.92 -1.70
CA MET A 43 9.95 1.05 -2.03
C MET A 43 10.67 -0.30 -2.03
N ARG A 44 10.34 -1.18 -1.07
CA ARG A 44 11.01 -2.46 -0.92
C ARG A 44 10.61 -3.50 -1.95
N PHE A 45 9.36 -3.48 -2.40
CA PHE A 45 8.79 -4.55 -3.21
C PHE A 45 8.26 -4.06 -4.57
N LYS A 46 8.59 -2.83 -4.99
CA LYS A 46 8.05 -2.19 -6.19
C LYS A 46 8.07 -3.09 -7.44
N GLU A 47 9.14 -3.85 -7.61
CA GLU A 47 9.33 -4.75 -8.77
C GLU A 47 8.43 -6.00 -8.73
N ASP A 48 7.98 -6.40 -7.54
CA ASP A 48 7.10 -7.56 -7.31
C ASP A 48 5.61 -7.20 -7.24
N LEU A 49 5.28 -5.90 -7.16
CA LEU A 49 3.92 -5.45 -6.95
C LEU A 49 3.08 -5.53 -8.24
N ASP A 50 1.85 -5.99 -8.08
CA ASP A 50 0.83 -5.95 -9.13
C ASP A 50 0.26 -4.53 -9.27
N ILE A 51 0.98 -3.67 -10.00
CA ILE A 51 0.59 -2.26 -10.22
C ILE A 51 -0.78 -2.11 -10.88
N PRO A 52 -1.15 -2.88 -11.93
CA PRO A 52 -2.48 -2.83 -12.51
C PRO A 52 -3.58 -3.10 -11.46
N TYR A 53 -3.39 -4.09 -10.59
CA TYR A 53 -4.32 -4.38 -9.49
C TYR A 53 -4.43 -3.21 -8.51
N LEU A 54 -3.30 -2.66 -8.05
CA LEU A 54 -3.27 -1.52 -7.14
C LEU A 54 -4.03 -0.31 -7.72
N LYS A 55 -3.81 -0.01 -9.01
CA LYS A 55 -4.46 1.08 -9.71
C LYS A 55 -5.96 0.86 -9.92
N GLU A 56 -6.38 -0.37 -10.20
CA GLU A 56 -7.81 -0.71 -10.31
C GLU A 56 -8.50 -0.57 -8.95
N LYS A 57 -7.87 -1.09 -7.89
CA LYS A 57 -8.48 -1.07 -6.55
C LYS A 57 -8.46 0.31 -5.91
N SER A 58 -7.45 1.14 -6.16
CA SER A 58 -7.44 2.52 -5.64
C SER A 58 -8.63 3.32 -6.17
N LYS A 59 -9.01 3.13 -7.44
CA LYS A 59 -10.24 3.69 -8.04
C LYS A 59 -11.49 3.25 -7.31
N LEU A 60 -11.66 1.94 -7.13
CA LEU A 60 -12.84 1.38 -6.46
C LEU A 60 -12.98 1.82 -5.00
N LEU A 61 -11.88 2.17 -4.36
CA LEU A 61 -11.82 2.63 -2.97
C LEU A 61 -11.84 4.16 -2.83
N ASN A 62 -11.90 4.89 -3.95
CA ASN A 62 -11.79 6.36 -4.01
C ASN A 62 -10.52 6.92 -3.35
N ILE A 63 -9.40 6.21 -3.46
CA ILE A 63 -8.08 6.62 -2.96
C ILE A 63 -7.06 6.82 -4.09
N GLU A 64 -7.52 7.26 -5.26
CA GLU A 64 -6.69 7.46 -6.45
C GLU A 64 -5.60 8.51 -6.23
N LYS A 65 -5.91 9.58 -5.48
CA LYS A 65 -4.98 10.69 -5.20
C LYS A 65 -3.85 10.20 -4.30
N GLU A 66 -4.19 9.49 -3.23
CA GLU A 66 -3.28 8.86 -2.28
C GLU A 66 -2.36 7.86 -2.98
N PHE A 67 -2.92 7.01 -3.85
CA PHE A 67 -2.13 6.05 -4.61
C PHE A 67 -1.17 6.74 -5.58
N THR A 68 -1.63 7.77 -6.31
CA THR A 68 -0.76 8.53 -7.23
C THR A 68 0.38 9.24 -6.48
N LEU A 69 0.09 9.79 -5.31
CA LEU A 69 1.10 10.40 -4.45
C LEU A 69 2.08 9.36 -3.89
N LEU A 70 1.63 8.17 -3.51
CA LEU A 70 2.51 7.05 -3.15
C LEU A 70 3.43 6.67 -4.32
N GLU A 71 2.90 6.58 -5.56
CA GLU A 71 3.69 6.25 -6.75
C GLU A 71 4.81 7.27 -7.02
N SER A 72 4.59 8.54 -6.67
CA SER A 72 5.58 9.62 -6.81
C SER A 72 6.79 9.47 -5.88
N GLY A 73 6.67 8.65 -4.83
CA GLY A 73 7.79 8.32 -3.94
C GLY A 73 8.19 9.46 -2.99
N ILE A 74 7.25 10.32 -2.60
CA ILE A 74 7.47 11.33 -1.56
C ILE A 74 7.94 10.61 -0.29
N GLU A 75 9.11 10.97 0.24
CA GLU A 75 9.66 10.31 1.43
C GLU A 75 9.19 10.96 2.73
N ASP A 76 8.89 12.26 2.68
CA ASP A 76 8.39 13.03 3.81
C ASP A 76 6.86 12.90 3.91
N PRO A 77 6.32 12.25 4.96
CA PRO A 77 4.89 12.14 5.12
C PRO A 77 4.20 13.50 5.26
N ASP A 78 4.85 14.52 5.83
CA ASP A 78 4.23 15.84 5.99
C ASP A 78 3.97 16.45 4.60
N GLU A 79 4.96 16.38 3.69
CA GLU A 79 4.80 16.75 2.28
C GLU A 79 3.68 15.95 1.58
N PHE A 80 3.56 14.66 1.89
CA PHE A 80 2.48 13.83 1.34
C PHE A 80 1.10 14.37 1.75
N PHE A 81 0.88 14.68 3.05
CA PHE A 81 -0.41 15.17 3.53
C PHE A 81 -0.70 16.60 3.06
N GLU A 82 0.31 17.45 2.94
CA GLU A 82 0.17 18.79 2.35
C GLU A 82 -0.33 18.72 0.89
N ARG A 83 0.18 17.77 0.10
CA ARG A 83 -0.26 17.56 -1.30
C ARG A 83 -1.60 16.82 -1.40
N LEU A 84 -1.98 16.08 -0.36
CA LEU A 84 -3.24 15.36 -0.30
C LEU A 84 -4.42 16.28 0.03
N ALA A 85 -4.19 17.36 0.79
CA ALA A 85 -5.18 18.43 1.02
C ALA A 85 -5.67 19.08 -0.28
#